data_AF-A0A814TP35-F1
#
_entry.id   AF-A0A814TP35-F1
#
_cell.length_a   1.000
_cell.length_b   1.000
_cell.length_c   1.000
_cell.angle_alpha   90.00
_cell.angle_beta   90.00
_cell.angle_gamma   90.00
#
_symmetry.space_group_name_H-M   'P 1'
#
loop_
_entity.id
_entity.type
_entity.pdbx_description
1 polymer ?
#
loop_
_entity_poly.entity_id
_entity_poly.type
_entity_poly.pdbx_seq_one_letter_code
_entity_poly.pdbx_strand_id
1 'polypeptide(L)'
;MVVDKTLYDVLNVEPNASQETISKAVKRKSLEHHPDRGGSHEMMQQVNAAKEILTDPEKREIYDRYGLKGMQSRMEREDFQFPGFHNDIFDIFNLFNRGSNHQNTAQTNEGDDIKHILQVSLEELYSGSTRVAVIERNIVCNNCTGSGSRNGISRECTNCHGTGVETSMQRIGPFVQQIRRECLMCDGTGNIIDSKNQCKACFGKKIVREEKIIEVNIVPGSRNSEIIRYPGEAHQIPNGIPGTLYIILKQASHEIFTRKDNDLLMNMDINLTECLCGFQRLIELLDGHQILIDHPAGKPILPDSFRCLKGHGMPNRHTHSHGDLIIQFDVKFPDENHFHLTDNQRQQLESILPPKKRVQLNSTDRYERPEMVKCDMTRENFQNDHQEEDEDHDFDQHPESVRCQQQ
;
A
#
# COMPACT_ATOMS: atom_id res chain seq x y z
N MET A 1 -15.21 39.57 3.62
CA MET A 1 -14.91 39.64 5.06
C MET A 1 -14.08 38.41 5.40
N VAL A 2 -13.02 38.59 6.17
CA VAL A 2 -12.11 37.51 6.58
C VAL A 2 -12.82 36.63 7.59
N VAL A 3 -12.75 35.31 7.42
CA VAL A 3 -13.44 34.32 8.27
C VAL A 3 -12.80 34.22 9.67
N ASP A 4 -11.49 34.43 9.77
CA ASP A 4 -10.70 34.28 10.99
C ASP A 4 -9.68 35.43 11.13
N LYS A 5 -9.60 36.06 12.31
CA LYS A 5 -8.70 37.21 12.56
C LYS A 5 -7.49 36.86 13.43
N THR A 6 -7.40 35.62 13.92
CA THR A 6 -6.40 35.19 14.90
C THR A 6 -4.96 35.51 14.51
N LEU A 7 -4.56 35.29 13.25
CA LEU A 7 -3.19 35.57 12.79
C LEU A 7 -2.90 37.06 12.61
N TYR A 8 -3.92 37.85 12.26
CA TYR A 8 -3.82 39.30 12.15
C TYR A 8 -3.71 39.96 13.53
N ASP A 9 -4.44 39.43 14.53
CA ASP A 9 -4.42 39.90 15.91
C ASP A 9 -3.05 39.67 16.58
N VAL A 10 -2.38 38.54 16.29
CA VAL A 10 -1.01 38.23 16.78
C VAL A 10 0.02 39.25 16.29
N LEU A 11 -0.09 39.65 15.02
CA LEU A 11 0.78 40.66 14.42
C LEU A 11 0.33 42.09 14.74
N ASN A 12 -0.86 42.23 15.32
CA ASN A 12 -1.54 43.49 15.66
C ASN A 12 -1.69 44.40 14.43
N VAL A 13 -2.25 43.84 13.35
CA VAL A 13 -2.51 44.50 12.07
C VAL A 13 -3.95 44.27 11.63
N GLU A 14 -4.52 45.16 10.84
CA GLU A 14 -5.87 44.97 10.31
C GLU A 14 -5.90 43.91 9.19
N PRO A 15 -7.02 43.19 8.99
CA PRO A 15 -7.13 42.16 7.94
C PRO A 15 -7.00 42.72 6.50
N ASN A 16 -7.21 44.02 6.30
CA ASN A 16 -7.02 44.73 5.04
C ASN A 16 -5.56 45.20 4.81
N ALA A 17 -4.63 44.89 5.72
CA ALA A 17 -3.27 45.42 5.68
C ALA A 17 -2.52 44.97 4.43
N SER A 18 -1.69 45.87 3.89
CA SER A 18 -0.81 45.56 2.75
C SER A 18 0.26 44.52 3.12
N GLN A 19 0.78 43.80 2.13
CA GLN A 19 1.85 42.82 2.36
C GLN A 19 3.12 43.43 2.99
N GLU A 20 3.42 44.68 2.67
CA GLU A 20 4.54 45.40 3.29
C GLU A 20 4.30 45.69 4.77
N THR A 21 3.06 46.04 5.14
CA THR A 21 2.67 46.29 6.53
C THR A 21 2.77 45.01 7.35
N ILE A 22 2.33 43.87 6.80
CA ILE A 22 2.42 42.56 7.44
C ILE A 22 3.89 42.15 7.61
N SER A 23 4.71 42.28 6.57
CA SER A 23 6.14 41.95 6.63
C SER A 23 6.89 42.79 7.68
N LYS A 24 6.56 44.09 7.80
CA LYS A 24 7.11 44.98 8.84
C LYS A 24 6.64 44.59 10.24
N ALA A 25 5.36 44.22 10.40
CA ALA A 25 4.80 43.80 11.68
C ALA A 25 5.41 42.48 12.18
N VAL A 26 5.58 41.49 11.28
CA VAL A 26 6.28 40.23 11.55
C VAL A 26 7.70 40.50 12.05
N LYS A 27 8.47 41.35 11.35
CA LYS A 27 9.86 41.65 11.72
C LYS A 27 9.94 42.30 13.10
N ARG A 28 9.03 43.22 13.40
CA ARG A 28 8.92 43.87 14.72
C ARG A 28 8.61 42.85 15.82
N LYS A 29 7.57 42.02 15.62
CA LYS A 29 7.13 41.02 16.60
C LYS A 29 8.13 39.88 16.81
N SER A 30 8.84 39.47 15.76
CA SER A 30 9.91 38.46 15.86
C SER A 30 11.10 38.99 16.67
N LEU A 31 11.45 40.27 16.53
CA LEU A 31 12.53 40.90 17.32
C LEU A 31 12.14 41.17 18.77
N GLU A 32 10.85 41.34 19.05
CA GLU A 32 10.29 41.53 20.39
C GLU A 32 10.26 40.21 21.17
N HIS A 33 9.85 39.12 20.51
CA HIS A 33 9.72 37.81 21.14
C HIS A 33 10.93 36.88 20.93
N HIS A 34 12.07 37.40 20.45
CA HIS A 34 13.28 36.61 20.22
C HIS A 34 13.77 35.93 21.51
N PRO A 35 14.18 34.64 21.49
CA PRO A 35 14.63 33.93 22.69
C PRO A 35 15.80 34.64 23.39
N ASP A 36 16.74 35.21 22.62
CA ASP A 36 17.87 35.98 23.17
C ASP A 36 17.48 37.28 23.88
N ARG A 37 16.24 37.76 23.71
CA ARG A 37 15.70 38.95 24.36
C ARG A 37 14.68 38.62 25.46
N GLY A 38 14.56 37.34 25.83
CA GLY A 38 13.66 36.89 26.89
C GLY A 38 12.19 36.76 26.48
N GLY A 39 11.90 36.64 25.18
CA GLY A 39 10.55 36.39 24.68
C GLY A 39 10.03 34.99 25.00
N SER A 40 8.70 34.83 25.12
CA SER A 40 8.10 33.52 25.33
C SER A 40 8.15 32.68 24.05
N HIS A 41 8.55 31.42 24.19
CA HIS A 41 8.64 30.46 23.10
C HIS A 41 7.30 30.32 22.34
N GLU A 42 6.19 30.33 23.08
CA GLU A 42 4.84 30.23 22.51
C GLU A 42 4.48 31.42 21.62
N MET A 43 4.79 32.66 22.05
CA MET A 43 4.51 33.85 21.23
C MET A 43 5.42 33.91 20.00
N MET A 44 6.67 33.48 20.11
CA MET A 44 7.57 33.37 18.95
C MET A 44 7.02 32.37 17.91
N GLN A 45 6.55 31.21 18.35
CA GLN A 45 5.95 30.23 17.46
C GLN A 45 4.68 30.77 16.78
N GLN A 46 3.82 31.50 17.50
CA GLN A 46 2.64 32.16 16.93
C GLN A 46 3.01 33.24 15.89
N VAL A 47 4.10 33.98 16.11
CA VAL A 47 4.59 34.98 15.14
C VAL A 47 5.15 34.33 13.89
N ASN A 48 5.89 33.22 14.04
CA ASN A 48 6.40 32.44 12.90
C ASN A 48 5.26 31.83 12.07
N ALA A 49 4.21 31.37 12.74
CA ALA A 49 3.01 30.88 12.10
C ALA A 49 2.31 31.95 11.24
N ALA A 50 2.10 33.13 11.83
CA ALA A 50 1.48 34.25 11.14
C ALA A 50 2.35 34.73 9.97
N LYS A 51 3.68 34.70 10.13
CA LYS A 51 4.62 34.99 9.03
C LYS A 51 4.44 34.01 7.88
N GLU A 52 4.38 32.72 8.13
CA GLU A 52 4.33 31.72 7.06
C GLU A 52 3.05 31.85 6.22
N ILE A 53 1.91 32.07 6.88
CA ILE A 53 0.59 32.10 6.22
C ILE A 53 0.30 33.47 5.60
N LEU A 54 0.61 34.59 6.28
CA LEU A 54 0.19 35.92 5.83
C LEU A 54 1.18 36.58 4.86
N THR A 55 2.45 36.14 4.83
CA THR A 55 3.47 36.70 3.91
C THR A 55 3.28 36.20 2.47
N ASP A 56 2.74 35.00 2.30
CA ASP A 56 2.45 34.42 0.98
C ASP A 56 1.03 34.83 0.53
N PRO A 57 0.87 35.49 -0.64
CA PRO A 57 -0.43 35.95 -1.11
C PRO A 57 -1.44 34.82 -1.36
N GLU A 58 -0.99 33.65 -1.82
CA GLU A 58 -1.88 32.52 -2.10
C GLU A 58 -2.37 31.89 -0.79
N LYS A 59 -1.47 31.70 0.18
CA LYS A 59 -1.82 31.18 1.51
C LYS A 59 -2.75 32.14 2.26
N ARG A 60 -2.48 33.45 2.18
CA ARG A 60 -3.32 34.48 2.78
C ARG A 60 -4.73 34.46 2.21
N GLU A 61 -4.89 34.30 0.90
CA GLU A 61 -6.22 34.23 0.29
C GLU A 61 -7.01 33.00 0.78
N ILE A 62 -6.36 31.85 0.90
CA ILE A 62 -6.97 30.63 1.43
C ILE A 62 -7.37 30.82 2.90
N TYR A 63 -6.48 31.38 3.71
CA TYR A 63 -6.77 31.71 5.12
C TYR A 63 -7.92 32.72 5.25
N ASP A 64 -7.93 33.77 4.42
CA ASP A 64 -8.97 34.80 4.48
C ASP A 64 -10.35 34.24 4.11
N ARG A 65 -10.38 33.28 3.18
CA ARG A 65 -11.62 32.66 2.68
C ARG A 65 -12.16 31.56 3.59
N TYR A 66 -11.30 30.78 4.25
CA TYR A 66 -11.72 29.58 4.97
C TYR A 66 -11.26 29.48 6.44
N GLY A 67 -10.41 30.39 6.90
CA GLY A 67 -9.85 30.38 8.26
C GLY A 67 -8.92 29.20 8.55
N LEU A 68 -8.41 29.10 9.79
CA LEU A 68 -7.48 28.04 10.20
C LEU A 68 -8.03 26.62 9.97
N LYS A 69 -9.32 26.40 10.27
CA LYS A 69 -9.99 25.08 10.12
C LYS A 69 -10.15 24.66 8.65
N GLY A 70 -10.31 25.63 7.75
CA GLY A 70 -10.44 25.37 6.32
C GLY A 70 -9.12 25.01 5.64
N MET A 71 -8.00 25.49 6.17
CA MET A 71 -6.68 25.06 5.72
C MET A 71 -6.42 23.58 6.08
N GLN A 72 -6.79 23.15 7.29
CA GLN A 72 -6.63 21.76 7.74
C GLN A 72 -7.41 20.74 6.88
N SER A 73 -8.70 21.01 6.67
CA SER A 73 -9.59 20.12 5.90
C SER A 73 -9.25 20.02 4.41
N ARG A 74 -8.43 20.93 3.90
CA ARG A 74 -7.92 20.93 2.53
C ARG A 74 -6.53 20.30 2.41
N MET A 75 -5.82 20.12 3.53
CA MET A 75 -4.58 19.32 3.62
C MET A 75 -4.88 17.81 3.72
N GLU A 76 -6.02 17.42 4.32
CA GLU A 76 -6.45 16.00 4.38
C GLU A 76 -6.90 15.44 3.03
N ARG A 77 -7.14 16.31 2.03
CA ARG A 77 -7.35 15.91 0.63
C ARG A 77 -6.06 16.17 -0.14
N GLU A 78 -5.46 15.12 -0.69
CA GLU A 78 -4.14 15.08 -1.39
C GLU A 78 -4.01 15.99 -2.66
N ASP A 79 -4.93 16.93 -2.89
CA ASP A 79 -4.99 17.75 -4.12
C ASP A 79 -4.18 19.06 -4.05
N PHE A 80 -3.48 19.35 -2.95
CA PHE A 80 -2.64 20.55 -2.81
C PHE A 80 -1.17 20.20 -2.54
N GLN A 81 -0.43 20.01 -3.63
CA GLN A 81 1.03 19.79 -3.63
C GLN A 81 1.79 21.10 -3.42
N PHE A 82 1.91 21.55 -2.18
CA PHE A 82 2.92 22.55 -1.79
C PHE A 82 4.08 21.87 -1.05
N PRO A 83 5.30 21.86 -1.60
CA PRO A 83 6.45 21.20 -0.95
C PRO A 83 6.82 21.94 0.35
N GLY A 84 6.90 21.22 1.48
CA GLY A 84 7.36 21.75 2.77
C GLY A 84 6.26 22.16 3.77
N PHE A 85 4.99 21.98 3.44
CA PHE A 85 3.84 22.44 4.24
C PHE A 85 3.35 21.51 5.35
N HIS A 86 3.79 20.24 5.39
CA HIS A 86 3.08 19.21 6.14
C HIS A 86 3.31 19.22 7.66
N ASN A 87 4.44 19.75 8.15
CA ASN A 87 4.80 19.62 9.57
C ASN A 87 4.50 20.87 10.39
N ASP A 88 4.65 22.07 9.81
CA ASP A 88 4.56 23.32 10.58
C ASP A 88 3.10 23.76 10.86
N ILE A 89 2.15 23.54 9.94
CA ILE A 89 0.75 23.99 10.12
C ILE A 89 -0.01 23.20 11.19
N PHE A 90 0.32 21.92 11.39
CA PHE A 90 -0.27 21.09 12.44
C PHE A 90 0.15 21.59 13.83
N ASP A 91 1.41 21.98 13.99
CA ASP A 91 1.93 22.59 15.21
C ASP A 91 1.36 24.00 15.44
N ILE A 92 1.18 24.77 14.37
CA ILE A 92 0.50 26.08 14.39
C ILE A 92 -0.95 25.93 14.88
N PHE A 93 -1.69 24.96 14.35
CA PHE A 93 -3.07 24.69 14.78
C PHE A 93 -3.13 24.28 16.25
N ASN A 94 -2.25 23.38 16.68
CA ASN A 94 -2.17 22.94 18.08
C ASN A 94 -1.78 24.09 19.04
N LEU A 95 -0.99 25.04 18.58
CA LEU A 95 -0.56 26.22 19.34
C LEU A 95 -1.67 27.28 19.48
N PHE A 96 -2.44 27.53 18.41
CA PHE A 96 -3.55 28.51 18.43
C PHE A 96 -4.82 27.97 19.09
N ASN A 97 -5.03 26.65 19.07
CA ASN A 97 -6.21 26.02 19.65
C ASN A 97 -6.01 25.60 21.13
N ARG A 98 -4.86 25.93 21.73
CA ARG A 98 -4.48 25.57 23.10
C ARG A 98 -5.15 26.39 24.20
N GLY A 99 -5.84 27.48 23.84
CA GLY A 99 -6.55 28.38 24.75
C GLY A 99 -8.08 28.26 24.77
N SER A 100 -8.67 27.46 23.88
CA SER A 100 -10.08 27.08 23.96
C SER A 100 -10.18 25.71 24.58
N ASN A 101 -10.89 25.62 25.71
CA ASN A 101 -11.34 24.39 26.36
C ASN A 101 -11.33 23.19 25.41
N HIS A 102 -10.29 22.37 25.51
CA HIS A 102 -10.29 21.01 24.98
C HIS A 102 -11.21 20.20 25.91
N GLN A 103 -12.50 20.55 25.92
CA GLN A 103 -13.52 19.55 26.16
C GLN A 103 -13.25 18.50 25.11
N ASN A 104 -12.84 17.32 25.59
CA ASN A 104 -13.00 16.03 24.95
C ASN A 104 -13.29 16.19 23.45
N THR A 105 -12.29 15.97 22.59
CA THR A 105 -12.60 15.16 21.42
C THR A 105 -13.27 13.93 22.01
N ALA A 106 -14.61 13.96 22.06
CA ALA A 106 -15.39 12.75 22.05
C ALA A 106 -14.80 12.03 20.85
N GLN A 107 -13.97 11.02 21.13
CA GLN A 107 -13.84 9.92 20.21
C GLN A 107 -15.28 9.68 19.79
N THR A 108 -15.59 10.01 18.54
CA THR A 108 -16.81 9.53 17.93
C THR A 108 -16.75 8.05 18.23
N ASN A 109 -17.72 7.56 19.01
CA ASN A 109 -17.78 6.15 19.38
C ASN A 109 -18.05 5.41 18.07
N GLU A 110 -17.02 5.18 17.28
CA GLU A 110 -17.08 4.55 15.98
C GLU A 110 -16.72 3.10 16.16
N GLY A 111 -17.53 2.23 15.57
CA GLY A 111 -17.24 0.81 15.52
C GLY A 111 -16.00 0.52 14.71
N ASP A 112 -15.29 -0.54 15.09
CA ASP A 112 -14.12 -0.98 14.35
C ASP A 112 -14.48 -1.39 12.92
N ASP A 113 -13.63 -0.98 11.98
CA ASP A 113 -13.74 -1.33 10.57
C ASP A 113 -13.37 -2.80 10.33
N ILE A 114 -14.02 -3.43 9.36
CA ILE A 114 -13.71 -4.80 8.93
C ILE A 114 -13.04 -4.75 7.56
N LYS A 115 -11.93 -5.48 7.38
CA LYS A 115 -11.27 -5.68 6.09
C LYS A 115 -11.45 -7.12 5.64
N HIS A 116 -12.16 -7.34 4.53
CA HIS A 116 -12.39 -8.65 3.95
C HIS A 116 -11.71 -8.76 2.59
N ILE A 117 -10.87 -9.78 2.40
CA ILE A 117 -10.17 -10.00 1.13
C ILE A 117 -10.99 -10.98 0.31
N LEU A 118 -11.52 -10.51 -0.82
CA LEU A 118 -12.25 -11.33 -1.77
C LEU A 118 -11.32 -11.73 -2.91
N GLN A 119 -11.05 -13.03 -3.05
CA GLN A 119 -10.30 -13.56 -4.19
C GLN A 119 -11.20 -13.64 -5.42
N VAL A 120 -10.76 -13.04 -6.53
CA VAL A 120 -11.52 -12.92 -7.78
C VAL A 120 -10.66 -13.43 -8.94
N SER A 121 -11.26 -14.19 -9.86
CA SER A 121 -10.55 -14.67 -11.05
C SER A 121 -10.35 -13.55 -12.09
N LEU A 122 -9.42 -13.75 -13.01
CA LEU A 122 -9.20 -12.78 -14.09
C LEU A 122 -10.41 -12.69 -15.04
N GLU A 123 -11.10 -13.80 -15.28
CA GLU A 123 -12.33 -13.91 -16.08
C GLU A 123 -13.48 -13.10 -15.47
N GLU A 124 -13.63 -13.15 -14.15
CA GLU A 124 -14.64 -12.38 -13.41
C GLU A 124 -14.36 -10.88 -13.44
N LEU A 125 -13.07 -10.49 -13.43
CA LEU A 125 -12.67 -9.10 -13.60
C LEU A 125 -12.88 -8.62 -15.05
N TYR A 126 -12.85 -9.52 -16.03
CA TYR A 126 -13.08 -9.20 -17.44
C TYR A 126 -14.59 -9.07 -17.75
N SER A 127 -15.37 -10.09 -17.41
CA SER A 127 -16.81 -10.15 -17.72
C SER A 127 -17.69 -9.35 -16.75
N GLY A 128 -17.19 -9.11 -15.53
CA GLY A 128 -18.00 -8.62 -14.42
C GLY A 128 -18.82 -9.75 -13.80
N SER A 129 -18.92 -9.77 -12.47
CA SER A 129 -19.68 -10.81 -11.76
C SER A 129 -20.24 -10.28 -10.44
N THR A 130 -21.27 -10.95 -9.93
CA THR A 130 -21.77 -10.70 -8.57
C THR A 130 -21.32 -11.85 -7.69
N ARG A 131 -20.50 -11.54 -6.67
CA ARG A 131 -20.00 -12.51 -5.70
C ARG A 131 -20.68 -12.29 -4.35
N VAL A 132 -20.98 -13.39 -3.68
CA VAL A 132 -21.58 -13.37 -2.35
C VAL A 132 -20.46 -13.55 -1.31
N ALA A 133 -20.33 -12.62 -0.38
CA ALA A 133 -19.37 -12.68 0.73
C ALA A 133 -20.11 -12.84 2.06
N VAL A 134 -19.66 -13.77 2.89
CA VAL A 134 -20.18 -13.96 4.25
C VAL A 134 -19.26 -13.23 5.22
N ILE A 135 -19.82 -12.27 5.97
CA ILE A 135 -19.08 -11.42 6.89
C ILE A 135 -19.61 -11.62 8.30
N GLU A 136 -18.70 -11.92 9.23
CA GLU A 136 -18.98 -11.95 10.66
C GLU A 136 -18.81 -10.54 11.23
N ARG A 137 -19.85 -10.02 11.89
CA ARG A 137 -19.80 -8.71 12.55
C ARG A 137 -20.41 -8.76 13.93
N ASN A 138 -20.09 -7.74 14.73
CA ASN A 138 -20.69 -7.54 16.05
C ASN A 138 -21.83 -6.53 15.87
N ILE A 139 -23.05 -6.90 16.19
CA ILE A 139 -24.20 -5.99 16.22
C ILE A 139 -24.61 -5.68 17.65
N VAL A 140 -25.26 -4.54 17.86
CA VAL A 140 -25.91 -4.25 19.14
C VAL A 140 -27.02 -5.28 19.36
N CYS A 141 -27.09 -5.84 20.56
CA CYS A 141 -28.06 -6.88 20.87
C CYS A 141 -29.50 -6.35 20.72
N ASN A 142 -30.27 -6.91 19.78
CA ASN A 142 -31.66 -6.52 19.53
C ASN A 142 -32.57 -6.72 20.77
N ASN A 143 -32.30 -7.73 21.61
CA ASN A 143 -33.14 -8.03 22.78
C ASN A 143 -32.99 -7.03 23.93
N CYS A 144 -31.84 -6.38 24.08
CA CYS A 144 -31.59 -5.42 25.15
C CYS A 144 -31.21 -4.02 24.64
N THR A 145 -31.21 -3.81 23.31
CA THR A 145 -30.85 -2.56 22.64
C THR A 145 -29.56 -1.93 23.17
N GLY A 146 -28.55 -2.75 23.47
CA GLY A 146 -27.26 -2.30 23.99
C GLY A 146 -27.23 -1.96 25.49
N SER A 147 -28.30 -2.16 26.25
CA SER A 147 -28.31 -1.97 27.71
C SER A 147 -27.60 -3.09 28.49
N GLY A 148 -27.54 -4.31 27.93
CA GLY A 148 -26.92 -5.49 28.55
C GLY A 148 -27.81 -6.19 29.60
N SER A 149 -28.92 -5.58 29.99
CA SER A 149 -29.89 -6.17 30.93
C SER A 149 -31.22 -6.48 30.24
N ARG A 150 -32.00 -7.40 30.80
CA ARG A 150 -33.29 -7.82 30.24
C ARG A 150 -34.35 -6.70 30.26
N ASN A 151 -34.28 -5.80 31.24
CA ASN A 151 -35.31 -4.78 31.51
C ASN A 151 -34.72 -3.35 31.65
N GLY A 152 -33.49 -3.11 31.21
CA GLY A 152 -32.78 -1.85 31.49
C GLY A 152 -32.37 -1.64 32.95
N ILE A 153 -32.63 -2.62 33.83
CA ILE A 153 -32.28 -2.56 35.25
C ILE A 153 -30.78 -2.79 35.39
N SER A 154 -30.06 -1.72 35.74
CA SER A 154 -28.64 -1.75 36.07
C SER A 154 -28.40 -0.92 37.33
N ARG A 155 -27.45 -1.33 38.16
CA ARG A 155 -27.04 -0.56 39.33
C ARG A 155 -25.77 0.22 38.99
N GLU A 156 -25.70 1.48 39.35
CA GLU A 156 -24.47 2.27 39.18
C GLU A 156 -23.34 1.61 39.97
N CYS A 157 -22.13 1.60 39.39
CA CYS A 157 -20.97 1.06 40.07
C CYS A 157 -20.62 1.97 41.27
N THR A 158 -20.57 1.38 42.46
CA THR A 158 -20.26 2.11 43.70
C THR A 158 -18.84 2.65 43.75
N ASN A 159 -17.91 2.10 42.95
CA ASN A 159 -16.50 2.48 42.96
C ASN A 159 -16.19 3.65 42.02
N CYS A 160 -16.78 3.66 40.82
CA CYS A 160 -16.58 4.73 39.84
C CYS A 160 -17.78 5.69 39.73
N HIS A 161 -18.86 5.48 40.48
CA HIS A 161 -20.08 6.30 40.45
C HIS A 161 -20.60 6.54 39.03
N GLY A 162 -20.70 5.47 38.23
CA GLY A 162 -21.20 5.55 36.85
C GLY A 162 -20.17 6.04 35.82
N THR A 163 -18.99 6.51 36.23
CA THR A 163 -17.99 7.07 35.29
C THR A 163 -17.19 6.00 34.54
N GLY A 164 -17.18 4.74 35.00
CA GLY A 164 -16.44 3.64 34.39
C GLY A 164 -14.92 3.68 34.61
N VAL A 165 -14.36 4.80 35.08
CA VAL A 165 -12.93 4.99 35.29
C VAL A 165 -12.61 5.37 36.73
N GLU A 166 -11.57 4.76 37.29
CA GLU A 166 -11.04 5.11 38.59
C GLU A 166 -9.76 5.94 38.43
N THR A 167 -9.64 6.99 39.24
CA THR A 167 -8.48 7.87 39.20
C THR A 167 -7.50 7.44 40.29
N SER A 168 -6.35 6.90 39.91
CA SER A 168 -5.28 6.52 40.83
C SER A 168 -4.13 7.53 40.76
N MET A 169 -3.76 8.12 41.89
CA MET A 169 -2.59 9.00 41.97
C MET A 169 -1.34 8.14 42.16
N GLN A 170 -0.45 8.12 41.17
CA GLN A 170 0.83 7.42 41.25
C GLN A 170 1.95 8.45 41.42
N ARG A 171 2.71 8.34 42.51
CA ARG A 171 3.95 9.10 42.69
C ARG A 171 5.07 8.43 41.91
N ILE A 172 5.61 9.15 40.93
CA ILE A 172 6.82 8.75 40.20
C ILE A 172 7.89 9.77 40.58
N GLY A 173 8.66 9.44 41.63
CA GLY A 173 9.65 10.35 42.20
C GLY A 173 9.02 11.61 42.83
N PRO A 174 9.57 12.81 42.60
CA PRO A 174 9.06 14.06 43.18
C PRO A 174 7.75 14.57 42.53
N PHE A 175 7.25 13.89 41.49
CA PHE A 175 6.03 14.28 40.77
C PHE A 175 4.87 13.32 41.08
N VAL A 176 3.67 13.88 41.28
CA VAL A 176 2.42 13.12 41.43
C VAL A 176 1.70 13.16 40.08
N GLN A 177 1.51 12.01 39.45
CA GLN A 177 0.73 11.88 38.22
C GLN A 177 -0.62 11.24 38.52
N GLN A 178 -1.69 11.86 38.03
CA GLN A 178 -3.03 11.31 38.08
C GLN A 178 -3.20 10.35 36.89
N ILE A 179 -3.27 9.04 37.16
CA ILE A 179 -3.49 8.01 36.14
C ILE A 179 -4.96 7.61 36.20
N ARG A 180 -5.65 7.67 35.06
CA ARG A 180 -6.99 7.10 34.90
C ARG A 180 -6.84 5.63 34.55
N ARG A 181 -7.44 4.75 35.35
CA ARG A 181 -7.52 3.31 35.09
C ARG A 181 -8.99 2.92 34.90
N GLU A 182 -9.24 1.89 34.11
CA GLU A 182 -10.58 1.31 34.02
C GLU A 182 -11.01 0.74 35.38
N CYS A 183 -12.27 0.95 35.75
CA CYS A 183 -12.79 0.43 37.02
C CYS A 183 -12.97 -1.09 36.91
N LEU A 184 -12.17 -1.85 37.67
CA LEU A 184 -12.18 -3.32 37.68
C LEU A 184 -13.51 -3.93 38.17
N MET A 185 -14.33 -3.16 38.89
CA MET A 185 -15.62 -3.64 39.39
C MET A 185 -16.74 -3.60 38.34
N CYS A 186 -16.59 -2.80 37.30
CA CYS A 186 -17.57 -2.69 36.21
C CYS A 186 -16.95 -2.84 34.82
N ASP A 187 -15.68 -3.25 34.73
CA ASP A 187 -14.91 -3.38 33.49
C ASP A 187 -15.09 -2.18 32.54
N GLY A 188 -14.97 -0.96 33.08
CA GLY A 188 -15.12 0.25 32.28
C GLY A 188 -16.56 0.66 31.92
N THR A 189 -17.58 -0.15 32.21
CA THR A 189 -18.96 0.09 31.75
C THR A 189 -19.77 1.07 32.59
N GLY A 190 -19.31 1.42 33.80
CA GLY A 190 -19.98 2.34 34.73
C GLY A 190 -21.16 1.74 35.50
N ASN A 191 -21.79 0.69 34.97
CA ASN A 191 -22.96 0.04 35.55
C ASN A 191 -22.72 -1.45 35.78
N ILE A 192 -23.13 -1.95 36.93
CA ILE A 192 -23.08 -3.37 37.27
C ILE A 192 -24.47 -3.98 37.00
N ILE A 193 -24.50 -5.13 36.34
CA ILE A 193 -25.73 -5.86 36.04
C ILE A 193 -25.71 -7.17 36.82
N ASP A 194 -26.69 -7.36 37.70
CA ASP A 194 -26.81 -8.60 38.48
C ASP A 194 -27.07 -9.79 37.55
N SER A 195 -26.49 -10.95 37.87
CA SER A 195 -26.54 -12.16 37.05
C SER A 195 -27.96 -12.60 36.66
N LYS A 196 -28.95 -12.34 37.53
CA LYS A 196 -30.37 -12.64 37.26
C LYS A 196 -31.00 -11.75 36.19
N ASN A 197 -30.48 -10.53 36.03
CA ASN A 197 -31.00 -9.50 35.14
C ASN A 197 -30.18 -9.35 33.86
N GLN A 198 -29.09 -10.10 33.71
CA GLN A 198 -28.31 -10.15 32.48
C GLN A 198 -29.17 -10.62 31.30
N CYS A 199 -29.00 -9.97 30.15
CA CYS A 199 -29.66 -10.41 28.94
C CYS A 199 -29.14 -11.80 28.55
N LYS A 200 -30.04 -12.76 28.30
CA LYS A 200 -29.67 -14.13 27.93
C LYS A 200 -29.02 -14.26 26.56
N ALA A 201 -29.23 -13.28 25.68
CA ALA A 201 -28.70 -13.30 24.31
C ALA A 201 -27.26 -12.77 24.23
N CYS A 202 -26.92 -11.73 24.98
CA CYS A 202 -25.57 -11.14 24.98
C CYS A 202 -24.78 -11.42 26.27
N PHE A 203 -25.38 -12.09 27.27
CA PHE A 203 -24.79 -12.37 28.57
C PHE A 203 -24.17 -11.14 29.25
N GLY A 204 -24.85 -9.98 29.15
CA GLY A 204 -24.37 -8.72 29.71
C GLY A 204 -23.38 -7.94 28.83
N LYS A 205 -22.88 -8.53 27.72
CA LYS A 205 -21.87 -7.90 26.85
C LYS A 205 -22.41 -6.84 25.89
N LYS A 206 -23.73 -6.61 25.83
CA LYS A 206 -24.42 -5.61 24.99
C LYS A 206 -24.36 -5.84 23.47
N ILE A 207 -23.39 -6.60 22.97
CA ILE A 207 -23.21 -6.97 21.56
C ILE A 207 -23.41 -8.48 21.32
N VAL A 208 -23.78 -8.85 20.09
CA VAL A 208 -23.95 -10.23 19.61
C VAL A 208 -23.25 -10.39 18.26
N ARG A 209 -22.67 -11.57 18.00
CA ARG A 209 -22.08 -11.90 16.70
C ARG A 209 -23.18 -12.30 15.71
N GLU A 210 -23.18 -11.69 14.53
CA GLU A 210 -24.10 -11.96 13.44
C GLU A 210 -23.28 -12.24 12.16
N GLU A 211 -23.65 -13.31 11.46
CA GLU A 211 -23.19 -13.58 10.10
C GLU A 211 -24.13 -12.89 9.11
N LYS A 212 -23.60 -11.97 8.30
CA LYS A 212 -24.34 -11.28 7.25
C LYS A 212 -23.79 -11.64 5.89
N ILE A 213 -24.70 -11.94 4.98
CA ILE A 213 -24.40 -12.19 3.57
C ILE A 213 -24.47 -10.86 2.82
N ILE A 214 -23.39 -10.49 2.14
CA ILE A 214 -23.28 -9.25 1.36
C ILE A 214 -23.01 -9.60 -0.10
N GLU A 215 -23.82 -9.07 -0.99
CA GLU A 215 -23.63 -9.17 -2.44
C GLU A 215 -22.67 -8.08 -2.91
N VAL A 216 -21.55 -8.53 -3.47
CA VAL A 216 -20.46 -7.71 -3.99
C VAL A 216 -20.52 -7.71 -5.51
N ASN A 217 -20.84 -6.56 -6.08
CA ASN A 217 -20.86 -6.37 -7.52
C ASN A 217 -19.47 -5.98 -8.02
N ILE A 218 -18.84 -6.87 -8.78
CA ILE A 218 -17.53 -6.66 -9.39
C ILE A 218 -17.76 -6.13 -10.80
N VAL A 219 -17.38 -4.88 -11.01
CA VAL A 219 -17.56 -4.19 -12.30
C VAL A 219 -16.50 -4.69 -13.29
N PRO A 220 -16.83 -4.87 -14.58
CA PRO A 220 -15.84 -5.15 -15.62
C PRO A 220 -14.69 -4.14 -15.58
N GLY A 221 -13.46 -4.63 -15.62
CA GLY A 221 -12.25 -3.79 -15.58
C GLY A 221 -11.80 -3.37 -14.18
N SER A 222 -12.46 -3.84 -13.11
CA SER A 222 -12.05 -3.59 -11.71
C SER A 222 -10.57 -3.91 -11.50
N ARG A 223 -9.86 -3.11 -10.72
CA ARG A 223 -8.40 -3.25 -10.54
C ARG A 223 -8.06 -4.25 -9.45
N ASN A 224 -6.86 -4.82 -9.52
CA ASN A 224 -6.32 -5.59 -8.41
C ASN A 224 -6.12 -4.67 -7.19
N SER A 225 -6.44 -5.17 -5.99
CA SER A 225 -6.42 -4.43 -4.73
C SER A 225 -7.37 -3.23 -4.67
N GLU A 226 -8.40 -3.18 -5.53
CA GLU A 226 -9.47 -2.19 -5.43
C GLU A 226 -10.30 -2.42 -4.15
N ILE A 227 -10.72 -1.32 -3.52
CA ILE A 227 -11.42 -1.35 -2.24
C ILE A 227 -12.86 -0.89 -2.45
N ILE A 228 -13.81 -1.79 -2.20
CA ILE A 228 -15.25 -1.50 -2.21
C ILE A 228 -15.69 -1.23 -0.77
N ARG A 229 -16.34 -0.09 -0.54
CA ARG A 229 -16.72 0.38 0.80
C ARG A 229 -18.21 0.17 1.05
N TYR A 230 -18.53 -0.45 2.18
CA TYR A 230 -19.88 -0.63 2.68
C TYR A 230 -20.00 0.06 4.04
N PRO A 231 -20.39 1.35 4.07
CA PRO A 231 -20.49 2.10 5.31
C PRO A 231 -21.59 1.53 6.19
N GLY A 232 -21.34 1.43 7.49
CA GLY A 232 -22.32 0.96 8.46
C GLY A 232 -22.43 -0.57 8.60
N GLU A 233 -21.72 -1.33 7.76
CA GLU A 233 -21.84 -2.78 7.67
C GLU A 233 -20.78 -3.54 8.50
N ALA A 234 -19.87 -2.85 9.18
CA ALA A 234 -18.88 -3.46 10.05
C ALA A 234 -19.35 -3.63 11.51
N HIS A 235 -18.44 -3.57 12.48
CA HIS A 235 -18.80 -3.72 13.89
C HIS A 235 -19.62 -2.53 14.38
N GLN A 236 -20.61 -2.81 15.22
CA GLN A 236 -21.43 -1.81 15.91
C GLN A 236 -21.03 -1.73 17.38
N ILE A 237 -21.00 -0.52 17.91
CA ILE A 237 -20.79 -0.24 19.33
C ILE A 237 -22.10 0.33 19.90
N PRO A 238 -22.50 -0.06 21.13
CA PRO A 238 -23.63 0.58 21.81
C PRO A 238 -23.43 2.09 21.93
N ASN A 239 -24.43 2.88 21.50
CA ASN A 239 -24.38 4.35 21.47
C ASN A 239 -23.28 4.93 20.57
N GLY A 240 -22.88 4.19 19.53
CA GLY A 240 -21.87 4.57 18.56
C GLY A 240 -22.35 4.53 17.11
N ILE A 241 -21.56 5.10 16.22
CA ILE A 241 -21.71 4.96 14.77
C ILE A 241 -21.07 3.63 14.36
N PRO A 242 -21.71 2.78 13.55
CA PRO A 242 -21.09 1.55 13.09
C PRO A 242 -19.86 1.82 12.19
N GLY A 243 -18.89 0.91 12.24
CA GLY A 243 -17.72 0.97 11.36
C GLY A 243 -18.05 0.72 9.89
N THR A 244 -17.04 0.84 9.04
CA THR A 244 -17.11 0.59 7.60
C THR A 244 -16.51 -0.77 7.24
N LEU A 245 -17.21 -1.53 6.40
CA LEU A 245 -16.67 -2.75 5.82
C LEU A 245 -15.93 -2.41 4.52
N TYR A 246 -14.67 -2.82 4.44
CA TYR A 246 -13.81 -2.69 3.28
C TYR A 246 -13.60 -4.06 2.65
N ILE A 247 -14.13 -4.23 1.43
CA ILE A 247 -13.89 -5.44 0.64
C ILE A 247 -12.76 -5.14 -0.34
N ILE A 248 -11.65 -5.85 -0.18
CA ILE A 248 -10.44 -5.70 -1.00
C ILE A 248 -10.45 -6.81 -2.03
N LEU A 249 -10.54 -6.43 -3.31
CA LEU A 249 -10.49 -7.39 -4.41
C LEU A 249 -9.05 -7.83 -4.63
N LYS A 250 -8.76 -9.13 -4.51
CA LYS A 250 -7.45 -9.69 -4.80
C LYS A 250 -7.53 -10.58 -6.03
N GLN A 251 -6.85 -10.17 -7.09
CA GLN A 251 -6.78 -10.93 -8.34
C GLN A 251 -6.05 -12.26 -8.09
N ALA A 252 -6.67 -13.36 -8.52
CA ALA A 252 -6.04 -14.67 -8.58
C ALA A 252 -5.08 -14.75 -9.78
N SER A 253 -3.98 -15.49 -9.63
CA SER A 253 -3.09 -15.82 -10.74
C SER A 253 -3.82 -16.68 -11.77
N HIS A 254 -3.61 -16.41 -13.05
CA HIS A 254 -4.15 -17.20 -14.16
C HIS A 254 -3.00 -17.92 -14.87
N GLU A 255 -3.25 -19.11 -15.40
CA GLU A 255 -2.21 -19.97 -15.99
C GLU A 255 -1.68 -19.41 -17.32
N ILE A 256 -2.57 -18.84 -18.14
CA ILE A 256 -2.26 -18.41 -19.52
C ILE A 256 -2.01 -16.89 -19.63
N PHE A 257 -2.67 -16.10 -18.77
CA PHE A 257 -2.80 -14.66 -18.95
C PHE A 257 -2.29 -13.94 -17.72
N THR A 258 -1.40 -12.98 -17.92
CA THR A 258 -0.90 -12.09 -16.89
C THR A 258 -1.39 -10.68 -17.17
N ARG A 259 -2.24 -10.15 -16.30
CA ARG A 259 -2.73 -8.78 -16.44
C ARG A 259 -1.65 -7.77 -16.06
N LYS A 260 -1.43 -6.78 -16.92
CA LYS A 260 -0.64 -5.58 -16.66
C LYS A 260 -1.49 -4.35 -16.96
N ASP A 261 -2.05 -3.77 -15.92
CA ASP A 261 -3.01 -2.67 -16.00
C ASP A 261 -4.24 -3.01 -16.87
N ASN A 262 -4.32 -2.45 -18.08
CA ASN A 262 -5.38 -2.72 -19.03
C ASN A 262 -4.97 -3.76 -20.09
N ASP A 263 -3.68 -4.07 -20.17
CA ASP A 263 -3.15 -5.00 -21.16
C ASP A 263 -3.06 -6.42 -20.56
N LEU A 264 -3.18 -7.41 -21.44
CA LEU A 264 -3.00 -8.81 -21.10
C LEU A 264 -1.71 -9.31 -21.73
N LEU A 265 -0.89 -10.01 -20.96
CA LEU A 265 0.28 -10.70 -21.46
C LEU A 265 0.01 -12.20 -21.50
N MET A 266 0.39 -12.86 -22.58
CA MET A 266 0.40 -14.31 -22.67
C MET A 266 1.69 -14.81 -23.31
N ASN A 267 2.12 -15.99 -22.91
CA ASN A 267 3.25 -16.67 -23.55
C ASN A 267 2.71 -17.72 -24.51
N MET A 268 3.25 -17.73 -25.72
CA MET A 268 2.89 -18.71 -26.74
C MET A 268 4.13 -19.41 -27.25
N ASP A 269 4.14 -20.72 -27.08
CA ASP A 269 5.14 -21.58 -27.67
C ASP A 269 4.84 -21.80 -29.15
N ILE A 270 5.82 -21.53 -30.02
CA ILE A 270 5.74 -21.81 -31.45
C ILE A 270 6.92 -22.67 -31.90
N ASN A 271 6.67 -23.54 -32.89
CA ASN A 271 7.70 -24.35 -33.48
C ASN A 271 8.56 -23.54 -34.46
N LEU A 272 9.80 -23.99 -34.73
CA LEU A 272 10.67 -23.34 -35.71
C LEU A 272 10.03 -23.24 -37.11
N THR A 273 9.23 -24.24 -37.51
CA THR A 273 8.48 -24.22 -38.78
C THR A 273 7.40 -23.15 -38.80
N GLU A 274 6.61 -23.05 -37.74
CA GLU A 274 5.56 -22.03 -37.57
C GLU A 274 6.16 -20.62 -37.53
N CYS A 275 7.32 -20.48 -36.87
CA CYS A 275 8.08 -19.24 -36.80
C CYS A 275 8.52 -18.72 -38.18
N LEU A 276 8.97 -19.59 -39.08
CA LEU A 276 9.49 -19.22 -40.40
C LEU A 276 8.40 -19.17 -41.49
N CYS A 277 7.50 -20.15 -41.48
CA CYS A 277 6.50 -20.37 -42.53
C CYS A 277 5.14 -19.73 -42.22
N GLY A 278 4.98 -19.09 -41.07
CA GLY A 278 3.69 -18.58 -40.62
C GLY A 278 2.83 -19.67 -39.99
N PHE A 279 1.78 -19.25 -39.29
CA PHE A 279 0.85 -20.16 -38.61
C PHE A 279 -0.52 -19.52 -38.43
N GLN A 280 -1.49 -20.40 -38.18
CA GLN A 280 -2.84 -20.03 -37.76
C GLN A 280 -3.15 -20.75 -36.46
N ARG A 281 -3.48 -20.00 -35.41
CA ARG A 281 -3.82 -20.56 -34.09
C ARG A 281 -5.09 -19.92 -33.57
N LEU A 282 -5.92 -20.76 -32.98
CA LEU A 282 -7.15 -20.34 -32.32
C LEU A 282 -6.89 -20.26 -30.81
N ILE A 283 -7.25 -19.14 -30.21
CA ILE A 283 -7.06 -18.86 -28.78
C ILE A 283 -8.40 -18.45 -28.18
N GLU A 284 -8.69 -18.99 -27.02
CA GLU A 284 -9.85 -18.61 -26.22
C GLU A 284 -9.49 -17.45 -25.29
N LEU A 285 -10.28 -16.37 -25.34
CA LEU A 285 -10.17 -15.23 -24.44
C LEU A 285 -10.87 -15.49 -23.10
N LEU A 286 -10.76 -14.51 -22.19
CA LEU A 286 -11.38 -14.53 -20.86
C LEU A 286 -12.92 -14.49 -20.86
N ASP A 287 -13.55 -14.18 -22.00
CA ASP A 287 -15.00 -14.23 -22.20
C ASP A 287 -15.49 -15.52 -22.87
N GLY A 288 -14.58 -16.43 -23.20
CA GLY A 288 -14.87 -17.65 -23.96
C GLY A 288 -14.98 -17.44 -25.48
N HIS A 289 -14.77 -16.21 -25.98
CA HIS A 289 -14.72 -15.97 -27.43
C HIS A 289 -13.37 -16.44 -28.00
N GLN A 290 -13.44 -17.06 -29.18
CA GLN A 290 -12.26 -17.60 -29.88
C GLN A 290 -11.74 -16.65 -30.94
N ILE A 291 -10.45 -16.31 -30.87
CA ILE A 291 -9.77 -15.45 -31.84
C ILE A 291 -8.80 -16.29 -32.66
N LEU A 292 -8.87 -16.11 -33.98
CA LEU A 292 -7.89 -16.66 -34.91
C LEU A 292 -6.72 -15.68 -35.04
N ILE A 293 -5.55 -16.09 -34.56
CA ILE A 293 -4.29 -15.42 -34.83
C ILE A 293 -3.73 -15.98 -36.13
N ASP A 294 -3.64 -15.12 -37.14
CA ASP A 294 -3.03 -15.42 -38.43
C ASP A 294 -1.72 -14.64 -38.56
N HIS A 295 -0.61 -15.37 -38.66
CA HIS A 295 0.71 -14.79 -38.92
C HIS A 295 1.20 -15.22 -40.30
N PRO A 296 1.41 -14.27 -41.23
CA PRO A 296 1.68 -14.60 -42.63
C PRO A 296 3.05 -15.24 -42.84
N ALA A 297 3.12 -16.15 -43.81
CA ALA A 297 4.36 -16.78 -44.25
C ALA A 297 5.41 -15.75 -44.72
N GLY A 298 6.69 -16.01 -44.43
CA GLY A 298 7.81 -15.21 -44.92
C GLY A 298 8.19 -14.01 -44.02
N LYS A 299 7.53 -13.82 -42.88
CA LYS A 299 7.97 -12.89 -41.83
C LYS A 299 8.40 -13.69 -40.60
N PRO A 300 9.70 -13.91 -40.37
CA PRO A 300 10.15 -14.70 -39.22
C PRO A 300 9.80 -13.99 -37.91
N ILE A 301 9.34 -14.75 -36.92
CA ILE A 301 9.18 -14.29 -35.54
C ILE A 301 10.50 -14.53 -34.82
N LEU A 302 11.03 -13.51 -34.14
CA LEU A 302 12.24 -13.70 -33.36
C LEU A 302 11.89 -14.37 -32.02
N PRO A 303 12.78 -15.22 -31.47
CA PRO A 303 12.64 -15.68 -30.09
C PRO A 303 12.52 -14.49 -29.13
N ASP A 304 11.72 -14.65 -28.07
CA ASP A 304 11.43 -13.61 -27.07
C ASP A 304 10.85 -12.32 -27.65
N SER A 305 10.27 -12.38 -28.85
CA SER A 305 9.66 -11.21 -29.46
C SER A 305 8.19 -11.06 -29.07
N PHE A 306 7.77 -9.81 -28.93
CA PHE A 306 6.40 -9.46 -28.59
C PHE A 306 5.61 -9.11 -29.86
N ARG A 307 4.36 -9.55 -29.93
CA ARG A 307 3.35 -9.00 -30.84
C ARG A 307 2.13 -8.55 -30.05
N CYS A 308 1.37 -7.65 -30.64
CA CYS A 308 0.26 -6.99 -29.98
C CYS A 308 -0.99 -7.12 -30.84
N LEU A 309 -2.06 -7.66 -30.26
CA LEU A 309 -3.41 -7.64 -30.81
C LEU A 309 -4.19 -6.50 -30.14
N LYS A 310 -4.57 -5.51 -30.96
CA LYS A 310 -5.21 -4.30 -30.45
C LYS A 310 -6.66 -4.56 -30.05
N GLY A 311 -7.08 -4.03 -28.90
CA GLY A 311 -8.46 -4.09 -28.44
C GLY A 311 -8.93 -5.46 -27.92
N HIS A 312 -7.99 -6.34 -27.56
CA HIS A 312 -8.26 -7.67 -27.00
C HIS A 312 -7.72 -7.88 -25.57
N GLY A 313 -7.38 -6.79 -24.88
CA GLY A 313 -6.99 -6.77 -23.47
C GLY A 313 -8.17 -6.55 -22.51
N MET A 314 -7.89 -6.12 -21.28
CA MET A 314 -8.92 -5.89 -20.26
C MET A 314 -9.83 -4.71 -20.63
N PRO A 315 -11.13 -4.77 -20.30
CA PRO A 315 -12.03 -3.64 -20.47
C PRO A 315 -11.64 -2.48 -19.54
N ASN A 316 -11.73 -1.26 -20.07
CA ASN A 316 -11.59 -0.06 -19.26
C ASN A 316 -12.93 0.30 -18.62
N ARG A 317 -12.92 0.74 -17.36
CA ARG A 317 -14.13 1.15 -16.63
C ARG A 317 -14.69 2.49 -17.12
N HIS A 318 -13.82 3.40 -17.57
CA HIS A 318 -14.22 4.75 -17.96
C HIS A 318 -14.56 4.85 -19.45
N THR A 319 -13.83 4.12 -20.27
CA THR A 319 -14.04 4.05 -21.71
C THR A 319 -14.59 2.67 -22.05
N HIS A 320 -15.58 2.57 -22.92
CA HIS A 320 -16.03 1.27 -23.47
C HIS A 320 -14.98 0.62 -24.42
N SER A 321 -13.70 0.96 -24.24
CA SER A 321 -12.58 0.41 -24.98
C SER A 321 -11.91 -0.69 -24.19
N HIS A 322 -11.30 -1.62 -24.90
CA HIS A 322 -10.47 -2.67 -24.33
C HIS A 322 -9.00 -2.26 -24.48
N GLY A 323 -8.14 -2.74 -23.57
CA GLY A 323 -6.70 -2.66 -23.74
C GLY A 323 -6.20 -3.62 -24.82
N ASP A 324 -4.91 -3.92 -24.81
CA ASP A 324 -4.29 -4.76 -25.83
C ASP A 324 -3.85 -6.12 -25.28
N LEU A 325 -3.86 -7.14 -26.14
CA LEU A 325 -3.30 -8.46 -25.85
C LEU A 325 -1.89 -8.56 -26.42
N ILE A 326 -0.91 -8.66 -25.54
CA ILE A 326 0.51 -8.79 -25.85
C ILE A 326 0.89 -10.26 -25.74
N ILE A 327 1.45 -10.79 -26.82
CA ILE A 327 1.86 -12.18 -26.94
C ILE A 327 3.38 -12.22 -27.02
N GLN A 328 4.01 -12.89 -26.06
CA GLN A 328 5.42 -13.24 -26.11
C GLN A 328 5.56 -14.59 -26.82
N PHE A 329 6.43 -14.65 -27.82
CA PHE A 329 6.69 -15.87 -28.58
C PHE A 329 7.98 -16.55 -28.16
N ASP A 330 7.84 -17.77 -27.66
CA ASP A 330 8.96 -18.64 -27.30
C ASP A 330 9.13 -19.71 -28.39
N VAL A 331 10.29 -19.72 -29.05
CA VAL A 331 10.55 -20.62 -30.19
C VAL A 331 11.15 -21.93 -29.69
N LYS A 332 10.39 -23.01 -29.80
CA LYS A 332 10.87 -24.36 -29.51
C LYS A 332 11.61 -24.93 -30.72
N PHE A 333 12.90 -25.19 -30.52
CA PHE A 333 13.72 -25.89 -31.50
C PHE A 333 13.37 -27.40 -31.48
N PRO A 334 13.45 -28.08 -32.62
CA PRO A 334 13.21 -29.52 -32.68
C PRO A 334 14.22 -30.27 -31.82
N ASP A 335 13.76 -31.33 -31.15
CA ASP A 335 14.63 -32.21 -30.37
C ASP A 335 15.71 -32.86 -31.24
N GLU A 336 16.84 -33.22 -30.63
CA GLU A 336 18.00 -33.84 -31.30
C GLU A 336 17.60 -35.07 -32.14
N ASN A 337 16.62 -35.83 -31.65
CA ASN A 337 16.09 -37.02 -32.33
C ASN A 337 15.29 -36.70 -33.60
N HIS A 338 14.69 -35.51 -33.69
CA HIS A 338 13.93 -35.06 -34.87
C HIS A 338 14.81 -34.32 -35.88
N PHE A 339 16.00 -33.88 -35.47
CA PHE A 339 16.93 -33.11 -36.31
C PHE A 339 17.94 -33.96 -37.08
N HIS A 340 17.58 -35.19 -37.46
CA HIS A 340 18.37 -36.03 -38.38
C HIS A 340 18.11 -35.66 -39.84
N LEU A 341 18.63 -34.50 -40.26
CA LEU A 341 18.51 -34.03 -41.65
C LEU A 341 19.47 -34.81 -42.57
N THR A 342 18.96 -35.25 -43.73
CA THR A 342 19.79 -35.78 -44.83
C THR A 342 20.68 -34.69 -45.44
N ASP A 343 21.82 -35.06 -46.05
CA ASP A 343 22.75 -34.09 -46.65
C ASP A 343 22.08 -33.18 -47.70
N ASN A 344 21.12 -33.72 -48.45
CA ASN A 344 20.34 -32.95 -49.43
C ASN A 344 19.45 -31.89 -48.75
N GLN A 345 18.78 -32.25 -47.65
CA GLN A 345 17.96 -31.30 -46.87
C GLN A 345 18.82 -30.22 -46.20
N ARG A 346 20.04 -30.56 -45.74
CA ARG A 346 20.99 -29.57 -45.19
C ARG A 346 21.42 -28.56 -46.25
N GLN A 347 21.72 -29.01 -47.47
CA GLN A 347 22.05 -28.11 -48.58
C GLN A 347 20.88 -27.20 -48.96
N GLN A 348 19.64 -27.72 -48.94
CA GLN A 348 18.44 -26.91 -49.15
C GLN A 348 18.29 -25.82 -48.09
N LEU A 349 18.48 -26.15 -46.80
CA LEU A 349 18.45 -25.16 -45.73
C LEU A 349 19.56 -24.11 -45.87
N GLU A 350 20.78 -24.52 -46.23
CA GLU A 350 21.89 -23.60 -46.50
C GLU A 350 21.63 -22.65 -47.67
N SER A 351 20.83 -23.07 -48.67
CA SER A 351 20.44 -22.19 -49.79
C SER A 351 19.38 -21.15 -49.42
N ILE A 352 18.55 -21.43 -48.41
CA ILE A 352 17.43 -20.57 -48.01
C ILE A 352 17.85 -19.60 -46.91
N LEU A 353 18.72 -20.04 -45.99
CA LEU A 353 19.18 -19.27 -44.84
C LEU A 353 20.44 -18.44 -45.15
N PRO A 354 20.76 -17.41 -44.34
CA PRO A 354 21.96 -16.62 -44.54
C PRO A 354 23.23 -17.49 -44.59
N PRO A 355 24.18 -17.19 -45.51
CA PRO A 355 25.35 -18.04 -45.69
C PRO A 355 26.23 -18.03 -44.43
N LYS A 356 26.78 -19.20 -44.11
CA LYS A 356 27.75 -19.35 -43.02
C LYS A 356 28.94 -18.42 -43.25
N LYS A 357 29.32 -17.64 -42.24
CA LYS A 357 30.56 -16.86 -42.27
C LYS A 357 31.73 -17.85 -42.31
N ARG A 358 32.41 -17.92 -43.45
CA ARG A 358 33.61 -18.76 -43.60
C ARG A 358 34.81 -18.02 -43.04
N VAL A 359 35.49 -18.63 -42.06
CA VAL A 359 36.79 -18.15 -41.59
C VAL A 359 37.84 -18.58 -42.60
N GLN A 360 38.57 -17.64 -43.18
CA GLN A 360 39.75 -17.96 -43.99
C GLN A 360 40.92 -18.20 -43.04
N LEU A 361 41.35 -19.46 -42.92
CA LEU A 361 42.49 -19.84 -42.10
C LEU A 361 43.75 -19.82 -42.98
N ASN A 362 44.73 -18.99 -42.63
CA ASN A 362 46.02 -18.98 -43.31
C ASN A 362 46.88 -20.14 -42.81
N SER A 363 47.62 -20.80 -43.70
CA SER A 363 48.43 -22.00 -43.39
C SER A 363 49.60 -21.74 -42.42
N THR A 364 49.91 -20.47 -42.15
CA THR A 364 51.01 -20.04 -41.28
C THR A 364 50.58 -19.83 -39.83
N ASP A 365 49.28 -19.77 -39.57
CA ASP A 365 48.74 -19.50 -38.23
C ASP A 365 48.49 -20.81 -37.48
N ARG A 366 49.01 -20.91 -36.24
CA ARG A 366 48.80 -22.06 -35.36
C ARG A 366 47.48 -21.87 -34.60
N TYR A 367 46.44 -22.62 -34.97
CA TYR A 367 45.17 -22.63 -34.23
C TYR A 367 44.94 -23.98 -33.57
N GLU A 368 44.51 -23.96 -32.31
CA GLU A 368 43.99 -25.13 -31.61
C GLU A 368 42.53 -25.38 -32.02
N ARG A 369 42.14 -26.66 -32.14
CA ARG A 369 40.77 -27.07 -32.45
C ARG A 369 40.18 -27.89 -31.30
N PRO A 370 39.85 -27.25 -30.16
CA PRO A 370 39.16 -27.94 -29.08
C PRO A 370 37.77 -28.38 -29.54
N GLU A 371 37.33 -29.54 -29.04
CA GLU A 371 35.96 -30.00 -29.23
C GLU A 371 35.01 -29.21 -28.31
N MET A 372 33.89 -28.75 -28.85
CA MET A 372 32.84 -28.11 -28.02
C MET A 372 32.01 -29.21 -27.35
N VAL A 373 32.09 -29.27 -26.03
CA VAL A 373 31.24 -30.13 -25.20
C VAL A 373 30.11 -29.28 -24.60
N LYS A 374 28.93 -29.88 -24.42
CA LYS A 374 27.81 -29.23 -23.73
C LYS A 374 28.24 -28.84 -22.32
N CYS A 375 28.14 -27.57 -21.98
CA CYS A 375 28.46 -27.06 -20.65
C CYS A 375 27.15 -26.86 -19.87
N ASP A 376 26.93 -27.70 -18.86
CA ASP A 376 25.79 -27.56 -17.95
C ASP A 376 26.14 -26.51 -16.89
N MET A 377 25.72 -25.26 -17.13
CA MET A 377 25.90 -24.13 -16.21
C MET A 377 24.87 -24.17 -15.08
N THR A 378 24.74 -25.31 -14.38
CA THR A 378 23.99 -25.39 -13.13
C THR A 378 24.81 -24.74 -12.02
N ARG A 379 24.15 -24.02 -11.10
CA ARG A 379 24.75 -23.18 -10.04
C ARG A 379 25.71 -23.91 -9.08
N GLU A 380 25.80 -25.23 -9.13
CA GLU A 380 26.57 -26.05 -8.17
C GLU A 380 28.06 -26.15 -8.50
N ASN A 381 28.49 -25.88 -9.75
CA ASN A 381 29.89 -26.03 -10.16
C ASN A 381 30.80 -24.81 -9.86
N PHE A 382 30.25 -23.69 -9.37
CA PHE A 382 31.02 -22.46 -9.14
C PHE A 382 31.62 -22.33 -7.72
N GLN A 383 31.36 -23.26 -6.80
CA GLN A 383 31.81 -23.14 -5.41
C GLN A 383 33.12 -23.88 -5.08
N ASN A 384 33.69 -24.67 -6.00
CA ASN A 384 34.81 -25.56 -5.68
C ASN A 384 36.21 -25.07 -6.09
N ASP A 385 36.35 -23.90 -6.72
CA ASP A 385 37.66 -23.45 -7.27
C ASP A 385 38.35 -22.31 -6.47
N HIS A 386 37.93 -22.04 -5.22
CA HIS A 386 38.52 -20.95 -4.40
C HIS A 386 39.03 -21.38 -3.01
N GLN A 387 39.47 -22.63 -2.84
CA GLN A 387 40.23 -23.04 -1.67
C GLN A 387 41.47 -23.81 -2.10
N GLU A 388 42.54 -23.10 -2.44
CA GLU A 388 43.93 -23.52 -2.28
C GLU A 388 44.82 -22.42 -2.88
N GLU A 389 45.42 -21.60 -2.01
CA GLU A 389 46.65 -20.80 -2.19
C GLU A 389 46.55 -19.54 -1.32
N ASP A 390 46.98 -19.61 -0.06
CA ASP A 390 47.46 -18.47 0.73
C ASP A 390 47.97 -18.96 2.10
N GLU A 391 49.16 -19.56 2.18
CA GLU A 391 49.98 -19.51 3.41
C GLU A 391 51.47 -19.60 3.04
N ASP A 392 52.17 -18.46 3.06
CA ASP A 392 53.61 -18.39 3.39
C ASP A 392 54.07 -16.93 3.69
N HIS A 393 54.90 -16.80 4.75
CA HIS A 393 55.77 -15.68 5.18
C HIS A 393 55.15 -14.48 5.95
N ASP A 394 55.68 -13.93 7.06
CA ASP A 394 56.95 -14.02 7.83
C ASP A 394 56.70 -13.48 9.27
N PHE A 395 57.22 -14.09 10.35
CA PHE A 395 58.48 -13.81 11.09
C PHE A 395 58.61 -12.45 11.82
N ASP A 396 58.63 -12.45 13.17
CA ASP A 396 59.68 -11.77 13.97
C ASP A 396 59.59 -12.02 15.52
N GLN A 397 60.72 -12.55 16.05
CA GLN A 397 61.49 -12.23 17.30
C GLN A 397 60.77 -11.93 18.64
N HIS A 398 61.17 -12.33 19.87
CA HIS A 398 62.25 -13.09 20.57
C HIS A 398 61.90 -12.96 22.11
N PRO A 399 62.67 -13.43 23.13
CA PRO A 399 63.50 -14.63 23.32
C PRO A 399 63.30 -15.34 24.71
N GLU A 400 64.01 -16.47 24.90
CA GLU A 400 64.47 -17.13 26.15
C GLU A 400 63.50 -17.68 27.22
N SER A 401 63.49 -19.01 27.39
CA SER A 401 64.21 -19.66 28.50
C SER A 401 64.16 -21.20 28.43
N VAL A 402 65.27 -21.81 28.83
CA VAL A 402 65.59 -23.24 28.80
C VAL A 402 65.15 -23.90 30.12
N ARG A 403 64.58 -25.12 30.09
CA ARG A 403 65.08 -26.32 30.84
C ARG A 403 64.16 -27.56 30.84
N CYS A 404 64.79 -28.66 30.41
CA CYS A 404 64.83 -30.03 30.96
C CYS A 404 63.56 -30.92 31.11
N GLN A 405 63.59 -31.97 30.28
CA GLN A 405 63.25 -33.40 30.48
C GLN A 405 63.27 -33.94 31.93
N GLN A 406 62.23 -34.68 32.34
CA GLN A 406 62.23 -36.12 32.74
C GLN A 406 61.01 -36.51 33.60
N GLN A 407 60.48 -37.70 33.27
CA GLN A 407 59.53 -38.59 33.97
C GLN A 407 58.05 -38.20 34.03
#